data_AF-A0A7V1K3Z8-F1
#
_entry.id   AF-A0A7V1K3Z8-F1
#
_cell.length_a   1.000
_cell.length_b   1.000
_cell.length_c   1.000
_cell.angle_alpha   90.00
_cell.angle_beta   90.00
_cell.angle_gamma   90.00
#
_symmetry.space_group_name_H-M   'P 1'
#
loop_
_entity.id
_entity.type
_entity.pdbx_description
1 polymer ?
#
loop_
_entity_poly.entity_id
_entity_poly.type
_entity_poly.pdbx_seq_one_letter_code
_entity_poly.pdbx_strand_id
1 'polypeptide(L)' 'MKKVEVVKPSEVEVTPFVLQDFTAKDTETVSSELVSKKELKLLAKELGLAYDDEHIAFTKKLINAYMKKR' A
#
# COMPACT_ATOMS: atom_id res chain seq x y z
N MET A 1 33.59 2.88 -23.79
CA MET A 1 33.07 1.68 -24.46
C MET A 1 32.41 0.81 -23.40
N LYS A 2 31.10 0.56 -23.47
CA LYS A 2 30.39 -0.30 -22.51
C LYS A 2 30.44 -1.75 -23.01
N LYS A 3 30.83 -2.68 -22.14
CA LYS A 3 30.86 -4.12 -22.43
C LYS A 3 29.42 -4.62 -22.41
N VAL A 4 28.90 -5.07 -23.55
CA VAL A 4 27.54 -5.62 -23.68
C VAL A 4 27.68 -7.12 -23.86
N GLU A 5 27.04 -7.88 -22.99
CA GLU A 5 27.00 -9.33 -23.03
C GLU A 5 25.65 -9.75 -23.63
N VAL A 6 25.70 -10.47 -24.76
CA VAL A 6 24.51 -10.92 -25.49
C VAL A 6 24.24 -12.36 -25.09
N VAL A 7 23.18 -12.56 -24.30
CA VAL A 7 22.75 -13.89 -23.84
C VAL A 7 21.71 -14.51 -24.76
N LYS A 8 21.70 -15.85 -24.86
CA LYS A 8 20.72 -16.58 -25.65
C LYS A 8 19.41 -16.76 -24.87
N PRO A 9 18.24 -16.87 -25.54
CA PRO A 9 16.97 -17.08 -24.84
C PRO A 9 16.94 -18.32 -23.93
N SER A 10 17.73 -19.36 -24.26
CA SER A 10 17.88 -20.58 -23.45
C SER A 10 18.67 -20.40 -22.15
N GLU A 11 19.39 -19.28 -22.01
CA GLU A 11 20.19 -18.93 -20.84
C GLU A 11 19.44 -17.96 -19.91
N VAL A 12 18.21 -17.57 -20.28
CA VAL A 12 17.36 -16.68 -19.49
C VAL A 12 16.37 -17.53 -18.69
N GLU A 13 16.55 -17.56 -17.37
CA GLU A 13 15.57 -18.12 -16.46
C GLU A 13 14.38 -17.16 -16.35
N VAL A 14 13.28 -17.47 -17.05
CA VAL A 14 12.06 -16.66 -17.02
C VAL A 14 11.24 -17.07 -15.79
N THR A 15 11.29 -16.26 -14.75
CA THR A 15 10.35 -16.39 -13.64
C THR A 15 9.03 -15.71 -14.02
N PRO A 16 7.91 -16.45 -14.12
CA PRO A 16 6.63 -15.86 -14.46
C PRO A 16 6.20 -14.89 -13.36
N PHE A 17 5.72 -13.72 -13.76
CA PHE A 17 5.19 -12.73 -12.82
C PHE A 17 3.84 -13.21 -12.28
N VAL A 18 3.84 -13.77 -11.08
CA VAL A 18 2.64 -14.24 -10.38
C VAL A 18 2.09 -13.09 -9.55
N LEU A 19 1.00 -12.47 -10.02
CA LEU A 19 0.38 -11.32 -9.36
C LEU A 19 0.00 -11.61 -7.89
N GLN A 20 -0.40 -12.84 -7.61
CA GLN A 20 -0.81 -13.31 -6.28
C GLN A 20 0.32 -13.23 -5.24
N ASP A 21 1.59 -13.26 -5.67
CA ASP A 21 2.74 -13.13 -4.77
C ASP A 21 2.94 -11.68 -4.29
N PHE A 22 2.32 -10.72 -4.98
CA PHE A 22 2.42 -9.28 -4.72
C PHE A 22 1.11 -8.66 -4.25
N THR A 23 0.04 -9.44 -4.16
CA THR A 23 -1.25 -8.99 -3.62
C THR A 23 -1.52 -9.69 -2.30
N ALA A 24 -1.94 -8.93 -1.29
CA ALA A 24 -2.41 -9.53 -0.04
C ALA A 24 -3.56 -10.52 -0.35
N LYS A 25 -3.48 -11.74 0.21
CA LYS A 25 -4.61 -12.68 0.12
C LYS A 25 -5.80 -12.02 0.81
N ASP A 26 -6.94 -11.95 0.13
CA ASP A 26 -8.21 -11.37 0.62
C ASP A 26 -8.71 -11.94 1.98
N THR A 27 -8.03 -12.95 2.51
CA THR A 27 -8.33 -13.63 3.78
C THR A 27 -7.69 -12.99 5.00
N GLU A 28 -6.75 -12.05 4.85
CA GLU A 28 -6.36 -11.21 5.97
C GLU A 28 -7.49 -10.21 6.20
N THR A 29 -8.51 -10.64 6.94
CA THR A 29 -9.28 -9.71 7.77
C THR A 29 -8.27 -8.92 8.55
N VAL A 30 -7.94 -7.73 8.03
CA VAL A 30 -7.12 -6.75 8.72
C VAL A 30 -7.81 -6.60 10.05
N SER A 31 -7.20 -7.19 11.08
CA SER A 31 -7.48 -6.84 12.45
C SER A 31 -7.13 -5.38 12.51
N SER A 32 -8.11 -4.52 12.23
CA SER A 32 -8.00 -3.10 12.46
C SER A 32 -7.98 -2.97 13.98
N GLU A 33 -6.80 -3.20 14.57
CA GLU A 33 -6.55 -2.81 15.93
C GLU A 33 -7.03 -1.37 16.04
N LEU A 34 -7.96 -1.14 16.96
CA LEU A 34 -8.59 0.16 17.13
C LEU A 34 -7.53 1.13 17.63
N VAL A 35 -6.88 1.82 16.69
CA VAL A 35 -5.88 2.84 17.01
C VAL A 35 -6.61 4.04 17.63
N SER A 36 -6.18 4.46 18.80
CA SER A 36 -6.76 5.61 19.49
C SER A 36 -6.43 6.92 18.76
N LYS A 37 -7.28 7.93 18.95
CA LYS A 37 -7.03 9.28 18.41
C LYS A 37 -5.72 9.89 18.91
N LYS A 38 -5.27 9.52 20.11
CA LYS A 38 -4.01 10.00 20.70
C LYS A 38 -2.81 9.42 19.99
N GLU A 39 -2.82 8.12 19.70
CA GLU A 39 -1.76 7.43 18.97
C GLU A 39 -1.63 7.97 17.54
N LEU A 40 -2.74 8.21 16.85
CA LEU A 40 -2.72 8.81 15.52
C LEU A 40 -2.10 10.22 15.50
N LYS A 41 -2.38 11.03 16.53
CA LYS A 41 -1.77 12.36 16.66
C LYS A 41 -0.27 12.29 16.94
N LEU A 42 0.14 11.34 17.79
CA LEU A 42 1.54 11.09 18.10
C LEU A 42 2.30 10.65 16.85
N LEU A 43 1.77 9.69 16.11
CA LEU A 43 2.35 9.17 14.87
C LEU A 43 2.45 10.27 13.80
N ALA A 44 1.40 11.09 13.62
CA ALA A 44 1.44 12.21 12.70
C ALA A 44 2.57 13.20 13.06
N LYS A 45 2.76 13.46 14.36
CA LYS A 45 3.85 14.32 14.84
C LYS A 45 5.23 13.71 14.58
N GLU A 46 5.40 12.42 14.82
CA GLU A 46 6.66 11.70 14.54
C GLU A 46 7.03 11.73 13.05
N LEU A 47 6.03 11.64 12.18
CA LEU A 47 6.19 11.69 10.73
C LEU A 47 6.25 13.11 10.15
N GLY A 48 6.09 14.15 10.98
CA GLY A 48 6.05 15.55 10.51
C GLY A 48 4.81 15.89 9.68
N LEU A 49 3.72 15.13 9.84
CA LEU A 49 2.46 15.33 9.14
C LEU A 49 1.53 16.26 9.93
N ALA A 50 0.84 17.15 9.23
CA ALA A 50 -0.21 17.96 9.82
C ALA A 50 -1.43 17.08 10.14
N TYR A 51 -1.83 17.06 11.41
CA TYR A 51 -3.04 16.38 11.85
C TYR A 51 -4.24 17.33 11.80
N ASP A 52 -5.17 17.08 10.89
CA ASP A 52 -6.41 17.86 10.72
C ASP A 52 -7.64 16.95 10.76
N ASP A 53 -8.45 17.13 11.80
CA ASP A 53 -9.65 16.33 12.04
C ASP A 53 -10.72 16.48 10.94
N GLU A 54 -10.87 17.67 10.35
CA GLU A 54 -11.89 17.95 9.34
C GLU A 54 -11.54 17.27 8.01
N HIS A 55 -10.28 17.44 7.58
CA HIS A 55 -9.77 16.81 6.36
C HIS A 55 -9.78 15.27 6.47
N ILE A 56 -9.41 14.71 7.63
CA ILE A 56 -9.48 13.26 7.87
C ILE A 56 -10.92 12.76 7.78
N ALA A 57 -11.87 13.45 8.42
CA ALA A 57 -13.28 13.07 8.41
C ALA A 57 -13.88 13.13 6.99
N PHE A 58 -13.58 14.17 6.23
CA PHE A 58 -14.01 14.30 4.83
C PHE A 58 -13.44 13.17 3.97
N THR A 59 -12.13 12.93 4.05
CA THR A 59 -11.43 11.91 3.26
C THR A 59 -11.98 10.51 3.56
N LYS A 60 -12.25 10.21 4.83
CA LYS A 60 -12.88 8.94 5.25
C LYS A 60 -14.26 8.75 4.61
N LYS A 61 -15.09 9.80 4.57
CA LYS A 61 -16.40 9.75 3.90
C LYS A 61 -16.25 9.51 2.40
N LEU A 62 -15.31 10.19 1.76
CA LEU A 62 -15.04 10.06 0.33
C LEU A 62 -14.62 8.63 -0.04
N ILE A 63 -13.62 8.08 0.66
CA ILE A 63 -13.12 6.71 0.42
C ILE A 63 -14.24 5.69 0.63
N ASN A 64 -14.99 5.81 1.74
CA ASN A 64 -16.11 4.90 2.00
C ASN A 64 -17.18 4.96 0.91
N ALA A 65 -17.50 6.15 0.39
CA ALA A 65 -18.45 6.30 -0.71
C ALA A 65 -17.93 5.69 -2.02
N TYR A 66 -16.63 5.85 -2.30
CA TYR A 66 -15.97 5.27 -3.47
C TYR A 66 -15.94 3.74 -3.40
N MET A 67 -15.53 3.18 -2.26
CA MET A 67 -15.47 1.73 -2.04
C MET A 67 -16.86 1.07 -2.12
N LYS A 68 -17.93 1.75 -1.70
CA LYS A 68 -19.31 1.27 -1.85
C LYS A 68 -19.86 1.32 -3.28
N LYS A 69 -19.25 2.13 -4.15
CA LYS A 69 -19.64 2.26 -5.56
C LYS A 69 -19.02 1.19 -6.46
N ARG A 70 -17.98 0.51 -5.97
CA ARG A 70 -17.26 -0.56 -6.65
C ARG A 70 -17.81 -1.92 -6.22
#